data_AF-G5HQI6-F1
#
_entry.id   AF-G5HQI6-F1
#
_cell.length_a   1.000
_cell.length_b   1.000
_cell.length_c   1.000
_cell.angle_alpha   90.00
_cell.angle_beta   90.00
_cell.angle_gamma   90.00
#
_symmetry.space_group_name_H-M   'P 1'
#
loop_
_entity.id
_entity.type
_entity.pdbx_description
1 polymer ?
#
loop_
_entity_poly.entity_id
_entity_poly.type
_entity_poly.pdbx_seq_one_letter_code
_entity_poly.pdbx_strand_id
1 'polypeptide(L)'
;MQLKECEKQLEDITEQINILLREREEILIEWHKAFDAENVQDVKCVYEKNPSGYSIILINGESRLVASEVWDMNFAEDLDTYYKQVEHGIHKRQILNKRNDDLTEWQRNLIYAKAAELRKKIVGYE
;
A
#
# COMPACT_ATOMS: atom_id res chain seq x y z
N MET A 1 -29.27 -20.81 10.51
CA MET A 1 -28.63 -19.58 10.99
C MET A 1 -29.65 -18.44 10.90
N GLN A 2 -29.75 -17.58 11.90
CA GLN A 2 -30.68 -16.42 11.88
C GLN A 2 -29.92 -15.16 11.46
N LEU A 3 -30.61 -14.16 10.89
CA LEU A 3 -29.98 -12.93 10.37
C LEU A 3 -29.05 -12.26 11.40
N LYS A 4 -29.52 -12.09 12.65
CA LYS A 4 -28.73 -11.47 13.73
C LYS A 4 -27.45 -12.23 14.07
N GLU A 5 -27.49 -13.56 13.93
CA GLU A 5 -26.31 -14.40 14.14
C GLU A 5 -25.30 -14.20 13.01
N CYS A 6 -25.78 -14.12 11.76
CA CYS A 6 -24.92 -13.79 10.61
C CYS A 6 -24.30 -12.40 10.74
N GLU A 7 -25.09 -11.39 11.15
CA GLU A 7 -24.63 -10.01 11.33
C GLU A 7 -23.52 -9.92 12.37
N LYS A 8 -23.67 -10.60 13.51
CA LYS A 8 -22.63 -10.67 14.53
C LYS A 8 -21.36 -11.35 14.02
N GLN A 9 -21.49 -12.48 13.31
CA GLN A 9 -20.33 -13.17 12.74
C GLN A 9 -19.60 -12.31 11.70
N LEU A 10 -20.33 -11.52 10.91
CA LEU A 10 -19.72 -10.57 9.98
C LEU A 10 -18.94 -9.48 10.72
N GLU A 11 -19.52 -8.90 11.77
CA GLU A 11 -18.84 -7.90 12.62
C GLU A 11 -17.54 -8.47 13.24
N ASP A 12 -17.60 -9.67 13.80
CA ASP A 12 -16.45 -10.35 14.41
C ASP A 12 -15.32 -10.64 13.39
N ILE A 13 -15.69 -11.00 12.14
CA ILE A 13 -14.72 -11.23 11.05
C ILE A 13 -14.14 -9.91 10.55
N THR A 14 -14.96 -8.87 10.40
CA THR A 14 -14.50 -7.55 9.99
C THR A 14 -13.48 -6.98 10.97
N GLU A 15 -13.69 -7.15 12.27
CA GLU A 15 -12.71 -6.72 13.28
C GLU A 15 -11.40 -7.51 13.18
N GLN A 16 -11.46 -8.83 12.97
CA GLN A 16 -10.25 -9.64 12.74
C GLN A 16 -9.47 -9.20 11.50
N ILE A 17 -10.16 -8.85 10.41
CA ILE A 17 -9.53 -8.31 9.21
C ILE A 17 -8.80 -6.99 9.53
N ASN A 18 -9.44 -6.09 10.28
CA ASN A 18 -8.83 -4.82 10.66
C ASN A 18 -7.55 -5.02 11.50
N ILE A 19 -7.58 -5.95 12.45
CA ILE A 19 -6.40 -6.31 13.26
C ILE A 19 -5.26 -6.83 12.36
N LEU A 20 -5.56 -7.81 11.50
CA LEU A 20 -4.56 -8.39 10.58
C LEU A 20 -3.99 -7.36 9.60
N LEU A 21 -4.79 -6.40 9.14
CA LEU A 21 -4.32 -5.31 8.29
C LEU A 21 -3.35 -4.37 9.02
N ARG A 22 -3.60 -4.07 10.30
CA ARG A 22 -2.67 -3.28 11.14
C ARG A 22 -1.36 -4.02 11.38
N GLU A 23 -1.44 -5.30 11.74
CA GLU A 23 -0.25 -6.15 11.90
C GLU A 23 0.57 -6.22 10.60
N ARG A 24 -0.11 -6.36 9.45
CA ARG A 24 0.54 -6.35 8.14
C ARG A 24 1.24 -5.02 7.86
N GLU A 25 0.63 -3.89 8.22
CA GLU A 25 1.23 -2.56 8.06
C GLU A 25 2.55 -2.45 8.83
N GLU A 26 2.56 -2.88 10.09
CA GLU A 26 3.76 -2.89 10.94
C GLU A 26 4.86 -3.79 10.36
N ILE A 27 4.48 -5.01 9.94
CA ILE A 27 5.41 -5.96 9.30
C ILE A 27 5.99 -5.38 8.01
N LEU A 28 5.19 -4.71 7.18
CA LEU A 28 5.65 -4.09 5.94
C LEU A 28 6.67 -2.98 6.19
N ILE A 29 6.46 -2.16 7.23
CA ILE A 29 7.38 -1.09 7.60
C ILE A 29 8.72 -1.68 8.08
N GLU A 30 8.71 -2.69 8.94
CA GLU A 30 9.94 -3.35 9.40
C GLU A 30 10.64 -4.13 8.28
N TRP A 31 9.87 -4.83 7.43
CA TRP A 31 10.38 -5.50 6.24
C TRP A 31 11.08 -4.52 5.30
N HIS A 32 10.51 -3.33 5.10
CA HIS A 32 11.10 -2.32 4.22
C HIS A 32 12.41 -1.75 4.79
N LYS A 33 12.53 -1.56 6.11
CA LYS A 33 13.80 -1.20 6.74
C LYS A 33 14.87 -2.28 6.54
N ALA A 34 14.50 -3.55 6.69
CA ALA A 34 15.41 -4.67 6.46
C ALA A 34 15.80 -4.76 4.97
N PHE A 35 14.84 -4.60 4.07
CA PHE A 35 15.06 -4.56 2.63
C PHE A 35 16.07 -3.46 2.25
N ASP A 36 15.89 -2.24 2.78
CA ASP A 36 16.79 -1.12 2.53
C ASP A 36 18.20 -1.35 3.11
N ALA A 37 18.32 -1.99 4.27
CA ALA A 37 19.60 -2.31 4.90
C ALA A 37 20.40 -3.37 4.13
N GLU A 38 19.72 -4.31 3.50
CA GLU A 38 20.32 -5.41 2.73
C GLU A 38 20.43 -5.09 1.22
N ASN A 39 19.84 -3.99 0.75
CA ASN A 39 19.44 -3.76 -0.64
C ASN A 39 20.56 -3.95 -1.69
N VAL A 40 20.70 -5.18 -2.18
CA VAL A 40 21.64 -5.55 -3.25
C VAL A 40 21.21 -4.98 -4.62
N GLN A 41 19.95 -4.59 -4.77
CA GLN A 41 19.35 -4.26 -6.07
C GLN A 41 19.40 -2.76 -6.40
N ASP A 42 19.81 -1.90 -5.46
CA ASP A 42 19.82 -0.43 -5.55
C ASP A 42 18.47 0.17 -6.01
N VAL A 43 17.36 -0.53 -5.70
CA VAL A 43 16.01 -0.07 -5.99
C VAL A 43 15.44 0.67 -4.80
N LYS A 44 14.98 1.90 -5.00
CA LYS A 44 14.36 2.74 -3.98
C LYS A 44 12.89 2.94 -4.26
N CYS A 45 12.08 2.93 -3.21
CA CYS A 45 10.68 3.34 -3.28
C CYS A 45 10.51 4.71 -2.63
N VAL A 46 9.94 5.67 -3.34
CA VAL A 46 9.66 7.02 -2.83
C VAL A 46 8.23 7.41 -3.10
N TYR A 47 7.74 8.43 -2.40
CA TYR A 47 6.50 9.08 -2.76
C TYR A 47 6.75 10.54 -3.15
N GLU A 48 5.93 11.06 -4.05
CA GLU A 48 5.91 12.47 -4.42
C GLU A 48 4.49 13.01 -4.33
N LYS A 49 4.36 14.19 -3.71
CA LYS A 49 3.08 14.91 -3.66
C LYS A 49 2.72 15.37 -5.08
N ASN A 50 1.47 15.17 -5.46
CA ASN A 50 0.87 15.74 -6.67
C ASN A 50 -0.41 16.52 -6.29
N PRO A 51 -1.04 17.26 -7.23
CA PRO A 51 -2.20 18.10 -6.90
C PRO A 51 -3.38 17.38 -6.26
N SER A 52 -3.56 16.09 -6.51
CA SER A 52 -4.71 15.31 -6.04
C SER A 52 -4.38 14.32 -4.92
N GLY A 53 -3.11 14.17 -4.57
CA GLY A 53 -2.65 13.05 -3.76
C GLY A 53 -1.16 12.84 -3.81
N TYR A 54 -0.73 11.59 -3.90
CA TYR A 54 0.67 11.19 -3.94
C TYR A 54 0.88 10.09 -4.98
N SER A 55 2.03 10.15 -5.65
CA SER A 55 2.52 9.11 -6.53
C SER A 55 3.55 8.27 -5.79
N ILE A 56 3.42 6.94 -5.84
CA ILE A 56 4.42 6.00 -5.32
C ILE A 56 5.28 5.53 -6.48
N ILE A 57 6.59 5.64 -6.32
CA ILE A 57 7.55 5.60 -7.41
C ILE A 57 8.68 4.65 -7.07
N LEU A 58 8.92 3.68 -7.95
CA LEU A 58 10.10 2.82 -7.92
C LEU A 58 11.21 3.46 -8.75
N ILE A 59 12.41 3.56 -8.17
CA ILE A 59 13.60 4.15 -8.79
C ILE A 59 14.69 3.09 -8.83
N ASN A 60 15.30 2.88 -9.99
CA ASN A 60 16.48 2.03 -10.18
C ASN A 60 17.48 2.77 -11.08
N GLY A 61 18.57 3.27 -10.50
CA GLY A 61 19.47 4.20 -11.18
C GLY A 61 18.72 5.43 -11.73
N GLU A 62 18.82 5.67 -13.04
CA GLU A 62 18.10 6.75 -13.72
C GLU A 62 16.65 6.39 -14.10
N SER A 63 16.28 5.11 -13.99
CA SER A 63 14.95 4.64 -14.35
C SER A 63 13.96 4.95 -13.24
N ARG A 64 12.83 5.55 -13.62
CA ARG A 64 11.79 5.99 -12.69
C ARG A 64 10.43 5.50 -13.16
N LEU A 65 9.74 4.77 -12.28
CA LEU A 65 8.45 4.17 -12.56
C LEU A 65 7.42 4.61 -11.54
N VAL A 66 6.43 5.41 -11.95
CA VAL A 66 5.24 5.64 -11.13
C VAL A 66 4.45 4.33 -11.11
N ALA A 67 4.47 3.68 -9.94
CA ALA A 67 3.99 2.33 -9.74
C ALA A 67 2.62 2.28 -9.06
N SER A 68 2.24 3.31 -8.29
CA SER A 68 0.87 3.48 -7.79
C SER A 68 0.58 4.97 -7.52
N GLU A 69 -0.68 5.28 -7.25
CA GLU A 69 -1.17 6.61 -6.91
C GLU A 69 -2.20 6.46 -5.78
N VAL A 70 -2.14 7.32 -4.76
CA VAL A 70 -3.13 7.43 -3.69
C VAL A 70 -3.66 8.85 -3.64
N TRP A 71 -4.97 9.05 -3.53
CA TRP A 71 -5.57 10.39 -3.50
C TRP A 71 -5.70 10.90 -2.07
N ASP A 72 -5.75 12.22 -1.91
CA ASP A 72 -5.82 12.84 -0.57
C ASP A 72 -7.06 12.38 0.22
N MET A 73 -8.17 12.14 -0.47
CA MET A 73 -9.40 11.63 0.15
C MET A 73 -9.26 10.21 0.73
N ASN A 74 -8.34 9.38 0.20
CA ASN A 74 -8.18 8.00 0.66
C ASN A 74 -7.56 7.92 2.07
N PHE A 75 -6.87 8.96 2.54
CA PHE A 75 -6.31 8.96 3.89
C PHE A 75 -7.37 9.09 4.99
N ALA A 76 -8.57 9.55 4.64
CA ALA A 76 -9.71 9.61 5.57
C ALA A 76 -10.52 8.30 5.63
N GLU A 77 -10.20 7.32 4.78
CA GLU A 77 -10.89 6.04 4.72
C GLU A 77 -10.30 5.03 5.72
N ASP A 78 -11.03 3.94 5.95
CA ASP A 78 -10.54 2.81 6.73
C ASP A 78 -9.33 2.12 6.05
N LEU A 79 -8.67 1.24 6.79
CA LEU A 79 -7.42 0.62 6.37
C LEU A 79 -7.59 -0.29 5.15
N ASP A 80 -8.68 -1.05 5.08
CA ASP A 80 -8.97 -1.94 3.96
C ASP A 80 -9.24 -1.13 2.69
N THR A 81 -10.08 -0.10 2.79
CA THR A 81 -10.38 0.80 1.68
C THR A 81 -9.11 1.51 1.20
N TYR A 82 -8.27 2.02 2.10
CA TYR A 82 -6.99 2.64 1.73
C TYR A 82 -6.10 1.69 0.91
N TYR A 83 -5.91 0.44 1.37
CA TYR A 83 -5.05 -0.51 0.66
C TYR A 83 -5.65 -1.03 -0.65
N LYS A 84 -6.97 -1.13 -0.76
CA LYS A 84 -7.65 -1.37 -2.05
C LYS A 84 -7.36 -0.26 -3.05
N GLN A 85 -7.20 0.99 -2.61
CA GLN A 85 -6.87 2.11 -3.48
C GLN A 85 -5.41 2.08 -3.92
N VAL A 86 -4.49 1.68 -3.03
CA VAL A 86 -3.09 1.39 -3.41
C VAL A 86 -3.05 0.32 -4.51
N GLU A 87 -3.80 -0.77 -4.35
CA GLU A 87 -3.89 -1.85 -5.32
C GLU A 87 -4.50 -1.39 -6.66
N HIS A 88 -5.58 -0.62 -6.60
CA HIS A 88 -6.18 0.00 -7.77
C HIS A 88 -5.18 0.88 -8.52
N GLY A 89 -4.40 1.68 -7.79
CA GLY A 89 -3.34 2.50 -8.34
C GLY A 89 -2.27 1.68 -9.06
N ILE A 90 -1.88 0.51 -8.52
CA ILE A 90 -0.96 -0.42 -9.18
C ILE A 90 -1.53 -0.86 -10.53
N HIS A 91 -2.77 -1.34 -10.54
CA HIS A 91 -3.41 -1.84 -11.75
C HIS A 91 -3.53 -0.74 -12.83
N LYS A 92 -3.98 0.45 -12.43
CA LYS A 92 -4.06 1.62 -13.32
C LYS A 92 -2.69 1.96 -13.94
N ARG A 93 -1.63 2.01 -13.12
CA ARG A 93 -0.28 2.35 -13.58
C ARG A 93 0.31 1.26 -14.48
N GLN A 94 0.02 -0.01 -14.23
CA GLN A 94 0.44 -1.11 -15.11
C GLN A 94 -0.07 -0.91 -16.54
N ILE A 95 -1.36 -0.59 -16.69
CA ILE A 95 -1.98 -0.29 -17.99
C ILE A 95 -1.32 0.94 -18.64
N LEU A 96 -1.20 2.04 -17.89
CA LEU A 96 -0.65 3.30 -18.42
C LEU A 96 0.83 3.18 -18.82
N ASN A 97 1.60 2.38 -18.09
CA ASN A 97 3.01 2.12 -18.39
C ASN A 97 3.19 1.06 -19.49
N LYS A 98 2.10 0.55 -20.10
CA LYS A 98 2.11 -0.49 -21.14
C LYS A 98 2.91 -1.73 -20.75
N ARG A 99 2.83 -2.13 -19.47
CA ARG A 99 3.51 -3.31 -18.97
C ARG A 99 2.60 -4.52 -19.08
N ASN A 100 3.07 -5.53 -19.80
CA ASN A 100 2.39 -6.82 -19.89
C ASN A 100 2.71 -7.71 -18.69
N ASP A 101 3.85 -7.50 -18.04
CA ASP A 101 4.27 -8.29 -16.87
C ASP A 101 3.87 -7.61 -15.56
N ASP A 102 3.37 -8.40 -14.63
CA ASP A 102 3.07 -7.97 -13.26
C ASP A 102 4.35 -7.51 -12.52
N LEU A 103 4.16 -6.69 -11.50
CA LEU A 103 5.23 -6.40 -10.53
C LEU A 103 5.63 -7.70 -9.82
N THR A 104 6.93 -7.86 -9.55
CA THR A 104 7.38 -8.93 -8.67
C THR A 104 6.80 -8.73 -7.26
N GLU A 105 6.73 -9.80 -6.47
CA GLU A 105 6.20 -9.73 -5.11
C GLU A 105 6.94 -8.70 -4.24
N TRP A 106 8.28 -8.67 -4.30
CA TRP A 106 9.07 -7.69 -3.55
C TRP A 106 8.81 -6.25 -4.00
N GLN A 107 8.58 -6.01 -5.30
CA GLN A 107 8.21 -4.67 -5.79
C GLN A 107 6.83 -4.24 -5.28
N ARG A 108 5.88 -5.17 -5.23
CA ARG A 108 4.56 -4.90 -4.63
C ARG A 108 4.72 -4.58 -3.15
N ASN A 109 5.51 -5.35 -2.41
CA ASN A 109 5.76 -5.11 -0.99
C ASN A 109 6.42 -3.75 -0.75
N LEU A 110 7.35 -3.31 -1.60
CA LEU A 110 7.91 -1.96 -1.54
C LEU A 110 6.86 -0.85 -1.71
N ILE A 111 5.92 -1.04 -2.64
CA ILE A 111 4.82 -0.08 -2.85
C ILE A 111 3.91 -0.03 -1.63
N TYR A 112 3.51 -1.19 -1.10
CA TYR A 112 2.69 -1.30 0.09
C TYR A 112 3.38 -0.72 1.33
N ALA A 113 4.66 -1.01 1.55
CA ALA A 113 5.42 -0.44 2.66
C ALA A 113 5.58 1.08 2.53
N LYS A 114 5.80 1.60 1.32
CA LYS A 114 5.86 3.04 1.10
C LYS A 114 4.50 3.72 1.31
N ALA A 115 3.40 3.05 0.94
CA ALA A 115 2.05 3.52 1.23
C ALA A 115 1.78 3.54 2.75
N ALA A 116 2.17 2.48 3.47
CA ALA A 116 2.10 2.40 4.93
C ALA A 116 2.84 3.56 5.62
N GLU A 117 4.11 3.80 5.23
CA GLU A 117 4.88 4.92 5.75
C GLU A 117 4.23 6.28 5.48
N LEU A 118 3.69 6.47 4.28
CA LEU A 118 3.00 7.69 3.88
C LEU A 118 1.71 7.89 4.70
N ARG A 119 0.90 6.84 4.86
CA ARG A 119 -0.33 6.88 5.66
C ARG A 119 -0.01 7.23 7.10
N LYS A 120 0.94 6.54 7.71
CA LYS A 120 1.43 6.82 9.06
C LYS A 120 1.91 8.25 9.23
N LYS A 121 2.58 8.81 8.23
CA LYS A 121 3.02 10.22 8.23
C LYS A 121 1.85 11.22 8.19
N ILE A 122 0.79 10.91 7.46
CA ILE A 122 -0.35 11.83 7.24
C ILE A 122 -1.38 11.72 8.36
N VAL A 123 -1.72 10.50 8.77
CA VAL A 123 -2.80 10.23 9.74
C VAL A 123 -2.27 10.19 11.17
N GLY A 124 -0.98 9.90 11.38
CA GLY A 124 -0.42 9.59 12.70
C GLY A 124 -0.73 8.16 13.14
N TYR A 125 -0.10 7.70 14.22
CA TYR A 125 -0.62 6.56 14.97
C TYR A 125 -1.71 7.09 15.91
N GLU A 126 -2.90 6.47 15.87
CA GLU A 126 -3.81 6.51 17.02
C GLU A 126 -3.22 5.68 18.17
#